data_AF-A0A4R0I547-F1
#
_entry.id   AF-A0A4R0I547-F1
#
_cell.length_a   1.000
_cell.length_b   1.000
_cell.length_c   1.000
_cell.angle_alpha   90.00
_cell.angle_beta   90.00
_cell.angle_gamma   90.00
#
_symmetry.space_group_name_H-M   'P 1'
#
loop_
_entity.id
_entity.type
_entity.pdbx_description
1 polymer ?
#
loop_
_entity_poly.entity_id
_entity_poly.type
_entity_poly.pdbx_seq_one_letter_code
_entity_poly.pdbx_strand_id
1 'polypeptide(L)'
;MHLNVTALEVAVEAGYGSHEAFTRAFARAYGMSPRAWRREASRVFFLAAPSGVHFQPPAGLRPPARRKVRGMDVLVKMVEHHVWLTGELIERGARLDAATLDRPIELSVEGIDDDISIRYLLDRLVWQEEMWLASVEDRPFQVPECGRQVVTPIPELRTRHADAGARFVALVNQLNEDGRFDESFVDTTCEPPRVFTYGGMVAHVLTFAAHRRSLLLGAFHTAGIKDLSSGDPMHFVAEGN
;
A
#
# COMPACT_ATOMS: atom_id res chain seq x y z
N MET A 1 4.68 -17.15 30.15
CA MET A 1 4.42 -18.24 31.12
C MET A 1 3.95 -19.47 30.34
N HIS A 2 4.87 -20.35 29.95
CA HIS A 2 4.51 -21.59 29.27
C HIS A 2 4.00 -22.58 30.32
N LEU A 3 2.68 -22.63 30.51
CA LEU A 3 2.08 -23.78 31.18
C LEU A 3 2.46 -25.01 30.37
N ASN A 4 3.17 -25.94 30.99
CA ASN A 4 3.63 -27.17 30.38
C ASN A 4 2.44 -28.14 30.34
N VAL A 5 1.40 -27.76 29.59
CA VAL A 5 0.14 -28.51 29.51
C VAL A 5 0.41 -29.82 28.79
N THR A 6 0.08 -30.91 29.47
CA THR A 6 0.23 -32.25 28.94
C THR A 6 -0.73 -32.46 27.77
N ALA A 7 -0.38 -33.35 26.84
CA ALA A 7 -1.28 -33.66 25.72
C ALA A 7 -2.55 -34.41 26.16
N LEU A 8 -2.60 -34.89 27.41
CA LEU A 8 -3.82 -35.44 28.02
C LEU A 8 -4.76 -34.31 28.44
N GLU A 9 -4.24 -33.29 29.14
CA GLU A 9 -5.04 -32.11 29.54
C GLU A 9 -5.62 -31.40 28.32
N VAL A 10 -4.82 -31.18 27.27
CA VAL A 10 -5.32 -30.61 25.99
C VAL A 10 -6.39 -31.48 25.35
N ALA A 11 -6.24 -32.81 25.39
CA ALA A 11 -7.22 -33.73 24.82
C ALA A 11 -8.57 -33.63 25.54
N VAL A 12 -8.55 -33.60 26.87
CA VAL A 12 -9.76 -33.48 27.71
C VAL A 12 -10.42 -32.12 27.52
N GLU A 13 -9.65 -31.03 27.53
CA GLU A 13 -10.16 -29.67 27.31
C GLU A 13 -10.81 -29.53 25.92
N ALA A 14 -10.24 -30.18 24.90
CA ALA A 14 -10.78 -30.22 23.55
C ALA A 14 -11.95 -31.22 23.36
N GLY A 15 -12.42 -31.88 24.43
CA GLY A 15 -13.59 -32.76 24.41
C GLY A 15 -13.34 -34.19 23.93
N TYR A 16 -12.09 -34.65 23.86
CA TYR A 16 -11.78 -36.04 23.49
C TYR A 16 -11.93 -36.99 24.69
N GLY A 17 -12.56 -38.14 24.46
CA GLY A 17 -12.73 -39.19 25.48
C GLY A 17 -11.44 -39.92 25.89
N SER A 18 -10.33 -39.74 25.16
CA SER A 18 -9.01 -40.25 25.56
C SER A 18 -7.87 -39.52 24.85
N HIS A 19 -6.68 -39.55 25.45
CA HIS A 19 -5.45 -39.01 24.85
C HIS A 19 -5.06 -39.73 23.53
N GLU A 20 -5.33 -41.03 23.43
CA GLU A 20 -5.08 -41.80 22.21
C GLU A 20 -6.01 -41.39 21.05
N ALA A 21 -7.28 -41.11 21.35
CA ALA A 21 -8.23 -40.61 20.36
C ALA A 21 -7.79 -39.24 19.81
N PHE A 22 -7.36 -38.34 20.70
CA PHE A 22 -6.79 -37.05 20.32
C PHE A 22 -5.54 -37.19 19.46
N THR A 23 -4.56 -38.00 19.89
CA THR A 23 -3.31 -38.16 19.14
C THR A 23 -3.51 -38.81 17.77
N ARG A 24 -4.44 -39.78 17.64
CA ARG A 24 -4.82 -40.33 16.32
C ARG A 24 -5.50 -39.31 15.43
N ALA A 25 -6.46 -38.54 15.96
CA ALA A 25 -7.13 -37.49 15.20
C ALA A 25 -6.15 -36.39 14.76
N PHE A 26 -5.25 -35.98 15.67
CA PHE A 26 -4.21 -35.00 15.39
C PHE A 26 -3.23 -35.51 14.32
N ALA A 27 -2.74 -36.74 14.44
CA ALA A 27 -1.85 -37.33 13.44
C ALA A 27 -2.52 -37.48 12.07
N ARG A 28 -3.82 -37.82 12.04
CA ARG A 28 -4.60 -37.85 10.79
C ARG A 28 -4.71 -36.46 10.15
N ALA A 29 -4.85 -35.41 10.95
CA ALA A 29 -5.04 -34.05 10.46
C ALA A 29 -3.72 -33.37 10.03
N TYR A 30 -2.64 -33.57 10.78
CA TYR A 30 -1.37 -32.86 10.61
C TYR A 30 -0.22 -33.75 10.11
N GLY A 31 -0.45 -35.05 9.90
CA GLY A 31 0.55 -36.00 9.41
C GLY A 31 1.64 -36.37 10.43
N MET A 32 1.54 -35.89 11.69
CA MET A 32 2.57 -36.09 12.71
C MET A 32 1.99 -36.07 14.14
N SER A 33 2.77 -36.51 15.12
CA SER A 33 2.35 -36.48 16.53
C SER A 33 2.32 -35.05 17.10
N PRO A 34 1.49 -34.76 18.13
CA PRO A 34 1.48 -33.45 18.79
C PRO A 34 2.85 -33.05 19.37
N ARG A 35 3.66 -34.01 19.81
CA ARG A 35 5.01 -33.76 20.34
C ARG A 35 5.98 -33.31 19.25
N ALA A 36 5.91 -33.92 18.07
CA ALA A 36 6.69 -33.52 16.91
C ALA A 36 6.24 -32.14 16.42
N TRP A 37 4.93 -31.94 16.29
CA TRP A 37 4.33 -30.68 15.84
C TRP A 37 4.71 -29.48 16.73
N ARG A 38 4.77 -29.65 18.07
CA ARG A 38 5.21 -28.58 18.98
C ARG A 38 6.65 -28.11 18.73
N ARG A 39 7.50 -28.95 18.14
CA ARG A 39 8.90 -28.66 17.83
C ARG A 39 9.08 -28.01 16.45
N GLU A 40 8.06 -28.05 15.60
CA GLU A 40 8.11 -27.38 14.29
C GLU A 40 8.07 -25.86 14.43
N ALA A 41 8.86 -25.19 13.59
CA ALA A 41 8.95 -23.74 13.56
C ALA A 41 7.75 -23.10 12.82
N SER A 42 7.28 -23.71 11.73
CA SER A 42 6.11 -23.25 10.97
C SER A 42 4.85 -23.99 11.40
N ARG A 43 4.23 -23.51 12.48
CA ARG A 43 3.00 -24.09 13.03
C ARG A 43 1.78 -23.66 12.22
N VAL A 44 1.50 -24.34 11.11
CA VAL A 44 0.18 -24.24 10.46
C VAL A 44 -0.78 -25.13 11.24
N PHE A 45 -1.74 -24.53 11.96
CA PHE A 45 -2.76 -25.25 12.74
C PHE A 45 -4.16 -25.14 12.13
N PHE A 46 -4.33 -24.41 11.02
CA PHE A 46 -5.62 -24.29 10.32
C PHE A 46 -5.92 -25.55 9.52
N LEU A 47 -7.00 -26.24 9.87
CA LEU A 47 -7.56 -27.36 9.10
C LEU A 47 -8.70 -26.86 8.23
N ALA A 48 -9.04 -27.52 7.14
CA ALA A 48 -10.23 -27.15 6.37
C ALA A 48 -11.49 -27.20 7.26
N ALA A 49 -12.22 -26.09 7.34
CA ALA A 49 -13.50 -26.00 8.04
C ALA A 49 -14.61 -25.65 7.03
N PRO A 50 -15.83 -26.20 7.16
CA PRO A 50 -16.93 -25.88 6.25
C PRO A 50 -17.27 -24.38 6.17
N SER A 51 -17.12 -23.65 7.28
CA SER A 51 -17.31 -22.19 7.31
C SER A 51 -16.09 -21.41 6.83
N GLY A 52 -14.91 -22.06 6.74
CA GLY A 52 -13.62 -21.40 6.54
C GLY A 52 -13.21 -20.43 7.65
N VAL A 53 -13.94 -20.39 8.77
CA VAL A 53 -13.62 -19.56 9.93
C VAL A 53 -12.75 -20.35 10.89
N HIS A 54 -11.63 -19.76 11.30
CA HIS A 54 -10.72 -20.35 12.27
C HIS A 54 -10.51 -19.47 13.49
N PHE A 55 -10.26 -20.08 14.63
CA PHE A 55 -9.70 -19.36 15.77
C PHE A 55 -8.25 -18.96 15.49
N GLN A 56 -7.91 -17.71 15.77
CA GLN A 56 -6.55 -17.17 15.72
C GLN A 56 -6.18 -16.74 17.15
N PRO A 57 -5.39 -17.55 17.88
CA PRO A 57 -4.99 -17.21 19.25
C PRO A 57 -4.35 -15.80 19.34
N PRO A 58 -4.51 -15.08 20.46
CA PRO A 58 -5.13 -15.52 21.72
C PRO A 58 -6.66 -15.37 21.80
N ALA A 59 -7.30 -14.59 20.93
CA ALA A 59 -8.75 -14.34 20.99
C ALA A 59 -9.38 -13.95 19.64
N GLY A 60 -8.63 -14.03 18.55
CA GLY A 60 -9.07 -13.61 17.23
C GLY A 60 -9.83 -14.69 16.47
N LEU A 61 -10.52 -14.26 15.42
CA LEU A 61 -11.04 -15.14 14.39
C LEU A 61 -10.39 -14.78 13.05
N ARG A 62 -10.06 -15.79 12.25
CA ARG A 62 -9.65 -15.66 10.86
C ARG A 62 -10.83 -16.07 9.98
N PRO A 63 -11.59 -15.13 9.43
CA PRO A 63 -12.68 -15.44 8.49
C PRO A 63 -12.13 -15.92 7.14
N PRO A 64 -12.94 -16.63 6.34
CA PRO A 64 -12.57 -16.95 4.96
C PRO A 64 -12.42 -15.67 4.13
N ALA A 65 -11.56 -15.72 3.11
CA ALA A 65 -11.49 -14.65 2.13
C ALA A 65 -12.82 -14.55 1.36
N ARG A 66 -13.38 -13.34 1.24
CA ARG A 66 -14.62 -13.09 0.48
C ARG A 66 -14.43 -13.28 -1.03
N ARG A 67 -13.22 -13.05 -1.53
CA ARG A 67 -12.82 -13.18 -2.94
C ARG A 67 -11.36 -13.64 -3.00
N LYS A 68 -11.01 -14.44 -4.01
CA LYS A 68 -9.60 -14.72 -4.33
C LYS A 68 -8.97 -13.44 -4.89
N VAL A 69 -7.93 -12.95 -4.24
CA VAL A 69 -7.14 -11.79 -4.65
C VAL A 69 -5.74 -12.29 -4.98
N ARG A 70 -5.25 -12.04 -6.19
CA ARG A 70 -3.85 -12.28 -6.56
C ARG A 70 -3.00 -11.16 -5.96
N GLY A 71 -1.72 -11.41 -5.69
CA GLY A 71 -0.81 -10.38 -5.17
C GLY A 71 -0.82 -9.10 -6.01
N MET A 72 -0.97 -9.25 -7.34
CA MET A 72 -1.07 -8.13 -8.27
C MET A 72 -2.35 -7.32 -8.16
N ASP A 73 -3.47 -7.93 -7.76
CA ASP A 73 -4.73 -7.21 -7.59
C ASP A 73 -4.63 -6.22 -6.41
N VAL A 74 -3.78 -6.51 -5.41
CA VAL A 74 -3.49 -5.58 -4.31
C VAL A 74 -2.65 -4.40 -4.80
N LEU A 75 -1.64 -4.65 -5.65
CA LEU A 75 -0.81 -3.57 -6.21
C LEU A 75 -1.66 -2.58 -7.02
N VAL A 76 -2.54 -3.10 -7.89
CA VAL A 76 -3.48 -2.26 -8.66
C VAL A 76 -4.34 -1.43 -7.72
N LYS A 77 -4.93 -2.03 -6.69
CA LYS A 77 -5.75 -1.29 -5.71
C LYS A 77 -4.96 -0.25 -4.92
N MET A 78 -3.68 -0.48 -4.65
CA MET A 78 -2.80 0.53 -4.04
C MET A 78 -2.54 1.73 -4.96
N VAL A 79 -2.40 1.50 -6.27
CA VAL A 79 -2.29 2.57 -7.28
C VAL A 79 -3.60 3.34 -7.42
N GLU A 80 -4.73 2.65 -7.52
CA GLU A 80 -6.05 3.30 -7.56
C GLU A 80 -6.28 4.16 -6.32
N HIS A 81 -5.94 3.65 -5.13
CA HIS A 81 -6.00 4.41 -3.89
C HIS A 81 -5.05 5.62 -3.90
N HIS A 82 -3.83 5.45 -4.42
CA HIS A 82 -2.88 6.56 -4.53
C HIS A 82 -3.47 7.70 -5.37
N VAL A 83 -3.98 7.40 -6.55
CA VAL A 83 -4.57 8.39 -7.45
C VAL A 83 -5.80 9.02 -6.81
N TRP A 84 -6.73 8.22 -6.27
CA TRP A 84 -7.89 8.75 -5.56
C TRP A 84 -7.51 9.69 -4.41
N LEU A 85 -6.58 9.28 -3.53
CA LEU A 85 -6.19 10.08 -2.37
C LEU A 85 -5.45 11.36 -2.78
N THR A 86 -4.63 11.32 -3.83
CA THR A 86 -4.00 12.54 -4.38
C THR A 86 -5.06 13.55 -4.81
N GLY A 87 -6.11 13.10 -5.51
CA GLY A 87 -7.27 13.93 -5.84
C GLY A 87 -7.93 14.55 -4.60
N GLU A 88 -8.24 13.73 -3.60
CA GLU A 88 -8.82 14.20 -2.33
C GLU A 88 -7.95 15.23 -1.60
N LEU A 89 -6.63 15.07 -1.63
CA LEU A 89 -5.68 16.02 -1.04
C LEU A 89 -5.68 17.36 -1.82
N ILE A 90 -5.74 17.32 -3.15
CA ILE A 90 -5.85 18.52 -4.00
C ILE A 90 -7.17 19.27 -3.72
N GLU A 91 -8.29 18.56 -3.56
CA GLU A 91 -9.59 19.15 -3.19
C GLU A 91 -9.51 19.97 -1.90
N ARG A 92 -8.75 19.47 -0.92
CA ARG A 92 -8.58 20.12 0.38
C ARG A 92 -7.55 21.24 0.34
N GLY A 93 -6.49 21.07 -0.44
CA GLY A 93 -5.55 22.14 -0.77
C GLY A 93 -6.25 23.38 -1.33
N ALA A 94 -7.29 23.20 -2.14
CA ALA A 94 -8.06 24.31 -2.72
C ALA A 94 -8.83 25.15 -1.68
N ARG A 95 -8.98 24.66 -0.45
CA ARG A 95 -9.66 25.36 0.65
C ARG A 95 -8.73 26.27 1.45
N LEU A 96 -7.42 26.19 1.21
CA LEU A 96 -6.40 26.94 1.94
C LEU A 96 -6.00 28.22 1.19
N ASP A 97 -5.57 29.23 1.94
CA ASP A 97 -4.97 30.43 1.37
C ASP A 97 -3.51 30.19 0.93
N ALA A 98 -2.96 31.10 0.14
CA ALA A 98 -1.59 30.99 -0.37
C ALA A 98 -0.57 30.93 0.77
N ALA A 99 -0.74 31.75 1.81
CA ALA A 99 0.17 31.78 2.96
C ALA A 99 0.25 30.42 3.66
N THR A 100 -0.87 29.71 3.81
CA THR A 100 -0.88 28.37 4.41
C THR A 100 -0.33 27.32 3.46
N LEU A 101 -0.65 27.41 2.17
CA LEU A 101 -0.14 26.49 1.15
C LEU A 101 1.39 26.53 1.03
N ASP A 102 1.96 27.72 1.19
CA ASP A 102 3.38 28.00 0.98
C ASP A 102 4.17 28.06 2.30
N ARG A 103 3.52 27.80 3.44
CA ARG A 103 4.20 27.69 4.73
C ARG A 103 5.13 26.47 4.76
N PRO A 104 6.40 26.63 5.17
CA PRO A 104 7.33 25.50 5.33
C PRO A 104 6.82 24.43 6.30
N ILE A 105 7.07 23.17 5.99
CA ILE A 105 6.82 22.03 6.86
C ILE A 105 8.13 21.66 7.59
N GLU A 106 8.14 21.81 8.92
CA GLU A 106 9.36 21.62 9.74
C GLU A 106 9.81 20.15 9.86
N LEU A 107 8.88 19.21 9.69
CA LEU A 107 9.14 17.77 9.70
C LEU A 107 9.56 17.31 8.30
N SER A 108 10.76 17.70 7.84
CA SER A 108 11.32 17.17 6.59
C SER A 108 12.28 16.00 6.85
N VAL A 109 12.35 15.07 5.90
CA VAL A 109 13.39 14.04 5.84
C VAL A 109 14.45 14.52 4.87
N GLU A 110 15.59 14.92 5.41
CA GLU A 110 16.73 15.44 4.65
C GLU A 110 17.14 14.48 3.52
N GLY A 111 17.36 15.03 2.32
CA GLY A 111 17.80 14.28 1.14
C GLY A 111 16.69 13.60 0.32
N ILE A 112 15.43 13.68 0.74
CA ILE A 112 14.29 13.27 -0.11
C ILE A 112 13.68 14.48 -0.82
N ASP A 113 13.24 15.48 -0.05
CA ASP A 113 12.66 16.72 -0.53
C ASP A 113 13.12 17.87 0.39
N ASP A 114 13.66 18.94 -0.18
CA ASP A 114 14.12 20.13 0.54
C ASP A 114 13.08 21.25 0.44
N ASP A 115 13.03 22.14 1.45
CA ASP A 115 12.14 23.33 1.50
C ASP A 115 10.66 23.03 1.20
N ILE A 116 10.15 21.97 1.79
CA ILE A 116 8.80 21.45 1.53
C ILE A 116 7.66 22.33 2.08
N SER A 117 6.60 22.44 1.31
CA SER A 117 5.31 23.07 1.67
C SER A 117 4.13 22.21 1.19
N ILE A 118 2.89 22.57 1.55
CA ILE A 118 1.70 21.85 1.06
C ILE A 118 1.63 21.95 -0.47
N ARG A 119 1.84 23.14 -1.04
CA ARG A 119 1.82 23.32 -2.50
C ARG A 119 2.90 22.49 -3.18
N TYR A 120 4.12 22.50 -2.64
CA TYR A 120 5.23 21.72 -3.17
C TYR A 120 4.90 20.22 -3.19
N LEU A 121 4.43 19.67 -2.07
CA LEU A 121 4.15 18.24 -1.98
C LEU A 121 2.99 17.81 -2.89
N LEU A 122 1.94 18.63 -3.04
CA LEU A 122 0.87 18.38 -4.00
C LEU A 122 1.39 18.37 -5.45
N ASP A 123 2.21 19.37 -5.82
CA ASP A 123 2.82 19.42 -7.15
C ASP A 123 3.70 18.20 -7.40
N ARG A 124 4.53 17.78 -6.44
CA ARG A 124 5.38 16.59 -6.56
C ARG A 124 4.60 15.29 -6.74
N LEU A 125 3.45 15.13 -6.09
CA LEU A 125 2.59 13.95 -6.26
C LEU A 125 2.00 13.88 -7.69
N VAL A 126 1.63 15.01 -8.28
CA VAL A 126 1.13 15.05 -9.66
C VAL A 126 2.27 14.88 -10.65
N TRP A 127 3.36 15.61 -10.43
CA TRP A 127 4.53 15.61 -11.30
C TRP A 127 5.16 14.23 -11.44
N GLN A 128 5.21 13.42 -10.37
CA GLN A 128 5.77 12.06 -10.48
C GLN A 128 4.95 11.17 -11.43
N GLU A 129 3.61 11.30 -11.46
CA GLU A 129 2.75 10.54 -12.38
C GLU A 129 3.02 10.97 -13.82
N GLU A 130 3.09 12.28 -14.07
CA GLU A 130 3.37 12.85 -15.40
C GLU A 130 4.76 12.44 -15.92
N MET A 131 5.78 12.51 -15.07
CA MET A 131 7.16 12.15 -15.43
C MET A 131 7.26 10.70 -15.87
N TRP A 132 6.71 9.78 -15.07
CA TRP A 132 6.79 8.35 -15.37
C TRP A 132 5.95 7.98 -16.59
N LEU A 133 4.79 8.61 -16.80
CA LEU A 133 4.01 8.44 -18.03
C LEU A 133 4.79 8.92 -19.26
N ALA A 134 5.43 10.08 -19.18
CA ALA A 134 6.22 10.60 -20.29
C ALA A 134 7.42 9.69 -20.61
N SER A 135 8.08 9.15 -19.58
CA SER A 135 9.17 8.19 -19.74
C SER A 135 8.72 6.89 -20.42
N VAL A 136 7.58 6.32 -20.00
CA VAL A 136 7.00 5.12 -20.61
C VAL A 136 6.57 5.36 -22.07
N GLU A 137 6.10 6.56 -22.39
CA GLU A 137 5.62 6.93 -23.73
C GLU A 137 6.73 7.45 -24.66
N ASP A 138 7.99 7.48 -24.20
CA ASP A 138 9.14 8.10 -24.88
C ASP A 138 8.84 9.54 -25.34
N ARG A 139 8.18 10.31 -24.46
CA ARG A 139 7.86 11.72 -24.69
C ARG A 139 8.83 12.61 -23.92
N PRO A 140 9.25 13.74 -24.52
CA PRO A 140 10.02 14.74 -23.79
C PRO A 140 9.27 15.22 -22.55
N PHE A 141 9.98 15.31 -21.44
CA PHE A 141 9.44 15.83 -20.19
C PHE A 141 10.44 16.77 -19.52
N GLN A 142 9.94 17.88 -19.00
CA GLN A 142 10.80 18.86 -18.32
C GLN A 142 10.95 18.48 -16.85
N VAL A 143 12.17 18.13 -16.46
CA VAL A 143 12.53 17.97 -15.04
C VAL A 143 12.65 19.37 -14.42
N PRO A 144 11.88 19.70 -13.36
CA PRO A 144 11.98 20.97 -12.68
C PRO A 144 13.39 21.15 -12.11
N GLU A 145 13.93 22.36 -12.23
CA GLU A 145 15.20 22.72 -11.60
C GLU A 145 15.13 22.50 -10.08
N CYS A 146 16.15 21.86 -9.53
CA CYS A 146 16.27 21.67 -8.08
C CYS A 146 16.28 23.03 -7.37
N GLY A 147 15.53 23.16 -6.27
CA GLY A 147 15.42 24.40 -5.50
C GLY A 147 14.53 25.48 -6.13
N ARG A 148 13.90 25.23 -7.29
CA ARG A 148 12.92 26.16 -7.85
C ARG A 148 11.66 26.18 -6.99
N GLN A 149 11.23 27.38 -6.60
CA GLN A 149 9.98 27.56 -5.88
C GLN A 149 8.80 27.10 -6.74
N VAL A 150 7.99 26.20 -6.18
CA VAL A 150 6.73 25.75 -6.79
C VAL A 150 5.68 26.82 -6.53
N VAL A 151 5.09 27.35 -7.60
CA VAL A 151 4.02 28.38 -7.53
C VAL A 151 2.75 27.94 -8.27
N THR A 152 2.66 26.67 -8.65
CA THR A 152 1.54 26.10 -9.41
C THR A 152 0.21 26.34 -8.68
N PRO A 153 -0.81 26.92 -9.33
CA PRO A 153 -2.14 27.07 -8.76
C PRO A 153 -2.81 25.71 -8.52
N ILE A 154 -3.54 25.56 -7.41
CA ILE A 154 -4.25 24.31 -7.09
C ILE A 154 -5.24 23.86 -8.19
N PRO A 155 -6.00 24.76 -8.86
CA PRO A 155 -6.87 24.35 -9.97
C PRO A 155 -6.12 23.75 -11.16
N GLU A 156 -4.88 24.17 -11.38
CA GLU A 156 -4.01 23.62 -12.43
C GLU A 156 -3.55 22.21 -12.04
N LEU A 157 -3.10 22.02 -10.79
CA LEU A 157 -2.75 20.70 -10.26
C LEU A 157 -3.89 19.70 -10.37
N ARG A 158 -5.13 20.14 -10.11
CA ARG A 158 -6.33 19.32 -10.28
C ARG A 158 -6.50 18.83 -11.71
N THR A 159 -6.36 19.73 -12.67
CA THR A 159 -6.49 19.40 -14.10
C THR A 159 -5.42 18.42 -14.54
N ARG A 160 -4.16 18.70 -14.16
CA ARG A 160 -3.00 17.85 -14.44
C ARG A 160 -3.17 16.44 -13.84
N HIS A 161 -3.57 16.36 -12.58
CA HIS A 161 -3.79 15.09 -11.90
C HIS A 161 -4.95 14.28 -12.47
N ALA A 162 -6.05 14.93 -12.88
CA ALA A 162 -7.17 14.24 -13.49
C ALA A 162 -6.75 13.50 -14.79
N ASP A 163 -5.88 14.10 -15.60
CA ASP A 163 -5.31 13.45 -16.80
C ASP A 163 -4.27 12.38 -16.43
N ALA A 164 -3.23 12.77 -15.69
CA ALA A 164 -2.10 11.91 -15.38
C ALA A 164 -2.52 10.70 -14.53
N GLY A 165 -3.31 10.92 -13.48
CA GLY A 165 -3.80 9.86 -12.60
C GLY A 165 -4.65 8.83 -13.35
N ALA A 166 -5.56 9.28 -14.23
CA ALA A 166 -6.40 8.38 -15.03
C ALA A 166 -5.56 7.51 -15.99
N ARG A 167 -4.58 8.12 -16.67
CA ARG A 167 -3.67 7.41 -17.58
C ARG A 167 -2.75 6.44 -16.83
N PHE A 168 -2.28 6.82 -15.65
CA PHE A 168 -1.43 5.97 -14.81
C PHE A 168 -2.20 4.73 -14.31
N VAL A 169 -3.45 4.90 -13.85
CA VAL A 169 -4.32 3.76 -13.48
C VAL A 169 -4.59 2.87 -14.69
N ALA A 170 -4.85 3.43 -15.86
CA ALA A 170 -5.10 2.66 -17.08
C ALA A 170 -3.87 1.81 -17.47
N LEU A 171 -2.67 2.40 -17.43
CA LEU A 171 -1.41 1.70 -17.69
C LEU A 171 -1.20 0.52 -16.72
N VAL A 172 -1.36 0.77 -15.41
CA VAL A 172 -1.16 -0.26 -14.38
C VAL A 172 -2.18 -1.40 -14.50
N ASN A 173 -3.43 -1.08 -14.84
CA ASN A 173 -4.45 -2.10 -15.11
C ASN A 173 -4.09 -2.96 -16.33
N GLN A 174 -3.70 -2.33 -17.44
CA GLN A 174 -3.29 -3.05 -18.64
C GLN A 174 -2.09 -3.98 -18.36
N LEU A 175 -1.06 -3.49 -17.65
CA LEU A 175 0.09 -4.31 -17.26
C LEU A 175 -0.29 -5.51 -16.38
N ASN A 176 -1.31 -5.36 -15.53
CA ASN A 176 -1.83 -6.44 -14.69
C ASN A 176 -2.60 -7.47 -15.51
N GLU A 177 -3.45 -7.01 -16.42
CA GLU A 177 -4.23 -7.87 -17.32
C GLU A 177 -3.31 -8.71 -18.22
N ASP A 178 -2.27 -8.09 -18.75
CA ASP A 178 -1.31 -8.73 -19.65
C ASP A 178 -0.20 -9.51 -18.90
N GLY A 179 -0.02 -9.29 -17.59
CA GLY A 179 1.03 -9.93 -16.79
C GLY A 179 2.45 -9.42 -17.08
N ARG A 180 2.61 -8.14 -17.43
CA ARG A 180 3.83 -7.56 -18.02
C ARG A 180 4.65 -6.68 -17.07
N PHE A 181 4.42 -6.76 -15.76
CA PHE A 181 5.12 -5.91 -14.78
C PHE A 181 6.65 -6.09 -14.73
N ASP A 182 7.18 -7.24 -15.16
CA ASP A 182 8.62 -7.49 -15.20
C ASP A 182 9.28 -6.98 -16.48
N GLU A 183 8.49 -6.53 -17.47
CA GLU A 183 9.05 -5.91 -18.67
C GLU A 183 9.70 -4.56 -18.33
N SER A 184 10.69 -4.20 -19.15
CA SER A 184 11.47 -2.98 -18.98
C SER A 184 11.21 -1.97 -20.09
N PHE A 185 11.37 -0.69 -19.74
CA PHE A 185 11.44 0.43 -20.67
C PHE A 185 12.72 1.23 -20.44
N VAL A 186 13.14 1.99 -21.44
CA VAL A 186 14.32 2.86 -21.37
C VAL A 186 13.85 4.28 -21.11
N ASP A 187 14.26 4.83 -19.97
CA ASP A 187 14.07 6.23 -19.66
C ASP A 187 15.18 7.06 -20.32
N THR A 188 14.83 7.66 -21.46
CA THR A 188 15.69 8.56 -22.24
C THR A 188 15.75 9.97 -21.64
N THR A 189 14.94 10.28 -20.62
CA THR A 189 14.97 11.58 -19.93
C THR A 189 16.09 11.67 -18.89
N CYS A 190 16.63 10.54 -18.45
CA CYS A 190 17.83 10.47 -17.62
C CYS A 190 19.11 10.65 -18.45
N GLU A 191 20.12 11.30 -17.87
CA GLU A 191 21.48 11.35 -18.42
C GLU A 191 22.47 10.70 -17.43
N PRO A 192 23.06 9.53 -17.75
CA PRO A 192 22.82 8.71 -18.95
C PRO A 192 21.45 8.01 -18.91
N PRO A 193 20.92 7.55 -20.08
CA PRO A 193 19.67 6.81 -20.15
C PRO A 193 19.68 5.58 -19.23
N ARG A 194 18.53 5.29 -18.60
CA ARG A 194 18.40 4.21 -17.61
C ARG A 194 17.31 3.23 -18.00
N VAL A 195 17.47 1.98 -17.59
CA VAL A 195 16.47 0.92 -17.80
C VAL A 195 15.74 0.67 -16.49
N PHE A 196 14.40 0.65 -16.56
CA PHE A 196 13.54 0.38 -15.42
C PHE A 196 12.50 -0.68 -15.78
N THR A 197 12.11 -1.52 -14.82
CA THR A 197 10.93 -2.39 -14.97
C THR A 197 9.66 -1.62 -14.61
N TYR A 198 8.52 -1.99 -15.19
CA TYR A 198 7.23 -1.40 -14.80
C TYR A 198 6.90 -1.64 -13.32
N GLY A 199 7.20 -2.83 -12.80
CA GLY A 199 7.03 -3.16 -11.39
C GLY A 199 7.92 -2.29 -10.49
N GLY A 200 9.18 -2.05 -10.90
CA GLY A 200 10.09 -1.16 -10.21
C GLY A 200 9.59 0.28 -10.18
N MET A 201 9.09 0.78 -11.31
CA MET A 201 8.45 2.10 -11.42
C MET A 201 7.27 2.24 -10.46
N VAL A 202 6.32 1.29 -10.47
CA VAL A 202 5.14 1.36 -9.59
C VAL A 202 5.54 1.29 -8.12
N ALA A 203 6.48 0.41 -7.76
CA ALA A 203 6.99 0.33 -6.39
C ALA A 203 7.64 1.65 -5.95
N HIS A 204 8.44 2.27 -6.82
CA HIS A 204 9.03 3.58 -6.59
C HIS A 204 7.96 4.65 -6.35
N VAL A 205 7.00 4.79 -7.28
CA VAL A 205 5.91 5.76 -7.22
C VAL A 205 5.15 5.66 -5.90
N LEU A 206 4.70 4.45 -5.52
CA LEU A 206 3.93 4.23 -4.30
C LEU A 206 4.73 4.52 -3.03
N THR A 207 6.02 4.20 -3.02
CA THR A 207 6.90 4.39 -1.86
C THR A 207 7.09 5.89 -1.56
N PHE A 208 7.51 6.67 -2.55
CA PHE A 208 7.72 8.11 -2.35
C PHE A 208 6.39 8.86 -2.16
N ALA A 209 5.32 8.44 -2.84
CA ALA A 209 4.00 9.01 -2.63
C ALA A 209 3.47 8.75 -1.21
N ALA A 210 3.72 7.59 -0.60
CA ALA A 210 3.31 7.32 0.79
C ALA A 210 3.97 8.29 1.79
N HIS A 211 5.26 8.56 1.61
CA HIS A 211 5.99 9.54 2.42
C HIS A 211 5.38 10.93 2.30
N ARG A 212 5.24 11.45 1.07
CA ARG A 212 4.69 12.79 0.81
C ARG A 212 3.26 12.97 1.29
N ARG A 213 2.40 11.96 1.10
CA ARG A 213 1.02 11.98 1.60
C ARG A 213 0.95 12.03 3.12
N SER A 214 1.85 11.32 3.81
CA SER A 214 1.91 11.35 5.28
C SER A 214 2.27 12.75 5.80
N LEU A 215 3.25 13.41 5.17
CA LEU A 215 3.63 14.79 5.50
C LEU A 215 2.49 15.77 5.20
N LEU A 216 1.84 15.64 4.04
CA LEU A 216 0.68 16.44 3.65
C LEU A 216 -0.46 16.33 4.64
N LEU A 217 -0.82 15.12 5.06
CA LEU A 217 -1.90 14.91 6.03
C LEU A 217 -1.57 15.55 7.39
N GLY A 218 -0.32 15.47 7.84
CA GLY A 218 0.14 16.18 9.04
C GLY A 218 0.04 17.71 8.90
N ALA A 219 0.44 18.25 7.75
CA ALA A 219 0.35 19.68 7.46
C ALA A 219 -1.11 20.15 7.37
N PHE A 220 -1.99 19.38 6.73
CA PHE A 220 -3.42 19.64 6.66
C PHE A 220 -4.08 19.61 8.04
N HIS A 221 -3.71 18.65 8.89
CA HIS A 221 -4.20 18.58 10.25
C HIS A 221 -3.83 19.85 11.04
N THR A 222 -2.60 20.36 10.88
CA THR A 222 -2.14 21.62 11.46
C THR A 222 -2.87 22.84 10.89
N ALA A 223 -3.29 22.77 9.62
CA ALA A 223 -4.11 23.79 8.96
C ALA A 223 -5.63 23.66 9.26
N GLY A 224 -6.04 22.70 10.09
CA GLY A 224 -7.43 22.51 10.50
C GLY A 224 -8.27 21.59 9.59
N ILE A 225 -7.69 21.01 8.55
CA ILE A 225 -8.34 20.03 7.68
C ILE A 225 -8.10 18.62 8.24
N LYS A 226 -9.17 17.92 8.65
CA LYS A 226 -9.09 16.64 9.38
C LYS A 226 -10.03 15.54 8.86
N ASP A 227 -10.71 15.81 7.75
CA ASP A 227 -11.76 14.96 7.18
C ASP A 227 -11.23 13.75 6.37
N LEU A 228 -9.90 13.56 6.29
CA LEU A 228 -9.24 12.42 5.62
C LEU A 228 -8.63 11.38 6.57
N SER A 229 -8.78 11.55 7.90
CA SER A 229 -8.14 10.66 8.88
C SER A 229 -6.63 10.50 8.58
N SER A 230 -6.12 9.27 8.49
CA SER A 230 -4.74 8.91 8.16
C SER A 230 -4.48 8.65 6.67
N GLY A 231 -5.49 8.72 5.79
CA GLY A 231 -5.35 8.34 4.38
C GLY A 231 -4.90 6.88 4.16
N ASP A 232 -5.28 5.98 5.07
CA ASP A 232 -4.90 4.58 5.05
C ASP A 232 -5.64 3.79 3.94
N PRO A 233 -4.92 3.06 3.06
CA PRO A 233 -5.54 2.22 2.03
C PRO A 233 -6.36 1.04 2.55
N MET A 234 -6.26 0.67 3.84
CA MET A 234 -6.82 -0.56 4.40
C MET A 234 -8.29 -0.76 4.02
N HIS A 235 -9.12 0.26 4.20
CA HIS A 235 -10.55 0.19 3.84
C HIS A 235 -10.77 0.20 2.33
N PHE A 236 -10.05 1.06 1.60
CA PHE A 236 -10.16 1.18 0.15
C PHE A 236 -9.86 -0.16 -0.57
N VAL A 237 -8.78 -0.83 -0.15
CA VAL A 237 -8.38 -2.13 -0.72
C VAL A 237 -9.36 -3.24 -0.34
N ALA A 238 -9.94 -3.17 0.86
CA ALA A 238 -10.88 -4.18 1.35
C ALA A 238 -12.28 -4.05 0.73
N GLU A 239 -12.74 -2.83 0.43
CA GLU A 239 -14.13 -2.55 0.08
C GLU A 239 -14.44 -2.68 -1.41
N GLY A 240 -13.42 -2.70 -2.29
CA GLY A 240 -13.57 -3.02 -3.70
C GLY A 240 -14.67 -2.21 -4.39
N ASN A 241 -14.38 -0.95 -4.71
CA ASN A 241 -15.21 -0.18 -5.66
C ASN A 241 -15.38 -0.93 -6.98
#